data_AF-A0A1F2TU21-F1
#
_entry.id   AF-A0A1F2TU21-F1
#
_cell.length_a   1.000
_cell.length_b   1.000
_cell.length_c   1.000
_cell.angle_alpha   90.00
_cell.angle_beta   90.00
_cell.angle_gamma   90.00
#
_symmetry.space_group_name_H-M   'P 1'
#
loop_
_entity.id
_entity.type
_entity.pdbx_description
1 polymer ?
#
loop_
_entity_poly.entity_id
_entity_poly.type
_entity_poly.pdbx_seq_one_letter_code
_entity_poly.pdbx_strand_id
1 'polypeptide(L)'
;MLGALAFLPAVPFGQVVTPVEQMPRLAQALGCAAGLLVKRDDAIPFAFGGNKVRKMRLVAADAVRQGADTLITSGGVQSNHARVTAAAAAKIGLRCVLVVNGVKPERPSANALLDALVGAEIRYVATREERAPTVERIAGEMRRGGGHPYVIPIGASTPLGAAAYALAVAELLQQIPAPEVIVHSTSSGGTQAGIIAGCELLGAATRVIGVSADEPAGILEADIRGILAGLPALLHIEPGRFDGVPVEVDDRFVGGGYGVPTDASIEAMRLTARTEGLFLDPTYTAKAMAGLIARVRDGEFDKTPTVLFWHTGGQVGLFA
;
A
#
# COMPACT_ATOMS: atom_id res chain seq x y z
N MET A 1 13.10 18.41 10.50
CA MET A 1 12.11 17.30 10.46
C MET A 1 12.34 16.36 9.28
N LEU A 2 12.46 16.83 8.03
CA LEU A 2 12.85 15.99 6.87
C LEU A 2 14.16 15.21 7.07
N GLY A 3 15.12 15.76 7.82
CA GLY A 3 16.39 15.10 8.12
C GLY A 3 16.21 13.70 8.74
N ALA A 4 15.30 13.53 9.71
CA ALA A 4 15.08 12.23 10.35
C ALA A 4 14.55 11.17 9.38
N LEU A 5 13.70 11.57 8.42
CA LEU A 5 13.21 10.68 7.36
C LEU A 5 14.30 10.34 6.34
N ALA A 6 15.11 11.33 5.96
CA ALA A 6 16.11 11.21 4.89
C ALA A 6 17.26 10.25 5.22
N PHE A 7 17.53 9.99 6.51
CA PHE A 7 18.58 9.08 6.96
C PHE A 7 18.11 7.63 7.17
N LEU A 8 16.83 7.33 6.95
CA LEU A 8 16.34 5.95 7.06
C LEU A 8 17.01 5.07 6.00
N PRO A 9 17.74 4.00 6.39
CA PRO A 9 18.36 3.10 5.43
C PRO A 9 17.34 2.48 4.49
N ALA A 10 17.67 2.41 3.20
CA ALA A 10 16.78 1.89 2.17
C ALA A 10 17.55 1.00 1.19
N VAL A 11 16.98 -0.15 0.83
CA VAL A 11 17.49 -0.94 -0.29
C VAL A 11 17.05 -0.28 -1.61
N PRO A 12 17.92 -0.16 -2.63
CA PRO A 12 17.57 0.42 -3.92
C PRO A 12 16.82 -0.60 -4.80
N PHE A 13 15.52 -0.77 -4.56
CA PHE A 13 14.61 -1.53 -5.42
C PHE A 13 14.15 -0.72 -6.66
N GLY A 14 15.12 -0.17 -7.40
CA GLY A 14 14.87 0.64 -8.60
C GLY A 14 14.49 2.10 -8.34
N GLN A 15 14.16 2.82 -9.41
CA GLN A 15 13.67 4.20 -9.33
C GLN A 15 12.28 4.22 -8.69
N VAL A 16 12.13 5.03 -7.65
CA VAL A 16 10.88 5.21 -6.91
C VAL A 16 10.33 6.62 -6.97
N VAL A 17 11.02 7.55 -7.64
CA VAL A 17 10.43 8.85 -7.98
C VAL A 17 9.42 8.62 -9.09
N THR A 18 8.14 8.57 -8.73
CA THR A 18 7.06 8.19 -9.64
C THR A 18 6.41 9.41 -10.29
N PRO A 19 5.91 9.30 -11.52
CA PRO A 19 5.23 10.41 -12.18
C PRO A 19 3.99 10.91 -11.43
N VAL A 20 3.71 12.20 -11.60
CA VAL A 20 2.39 12.79 -11.36
C VAL A 20 1.84 13.18 -12.71
N GLU A 21 0.65 12.71 -13.05
CA GLU A 21 0.02 12.92 -14.35
C GLU A 21 -1.36 13.54 -14.18
N GLN A 22 -1.78 14.34 -15.15
CA GLN A 22 -3.16 14.85 -15.22
C GLN A 22 -4.08 13.73 -15.72
N MET A 23 -5.33 13.70 -15.26
CA MET A 23 -6.41 12.83 -15.76
C MET A 23 -7.52 13.66 -16.44
N PRO A 24 -7.20 14.39 -17.53
CA PRO A 24 -8.12 15.37 -18.12
C PRO A 24 -9.34 14.72 -18.77
N ARG A 25 -9.22 13.49 -19.28
CA ARG A 25 -10.33 12.80 -19.97
C ARG A 25 -11.32 12.21 -18.97
N LEU A 26 -10.84 11.74 -17.83
CA LEU A 26 -11.66 11.31 -16.70
C LEU A 26 -12.40 12.52 -16.11
N ALA A 27 -11.69 13.63 -15.89
CA ALA A 27 -12.32 14.87 -15.43
C ALA A 27 -13.44 15.32 -16.40
N GLN A 28 -13.16 15.34 -17.70
CA GLN A 28 -14.16 15.65 -18.73
C GLN A 28 -15.34 14.66 -18.71
N ALA A 29 -15.07 13.35 -18.62
CA ALA A 29 -16.11 12.33 -18.61
C ALA A 29 -17.02 12.41 -17.37
N LEU A 30 -16.50 12.94 -16.26
CA LEU A 30 -17.25 13.15 -15.03
C LEU A 30 -17.91 14.53 -14.93
N GLY A 31 -17.64 15.44 -15.87
CA GLY A 31 -18.04 16.85 -15.74
C GLY A 31 -17.38 17.56 -14.55
N CYS A 32 -16.20 17.09 -14.13
CA CYS A 32 -15.49 17.58 -12.96
C CYS A 32 -14.78 18.90 -13.27
N ALA A 33 -14.98 19.91 -12.43
CA ALA A 33 -14.24 21.18 -12.50
C ALA A 33 -12.86 21.10 -11.83
N ALA A 34 -12.63 20.13 -10.95
CA ALA A 34 -11.36 19.95 -10.25
C ALA A 34 -10.26 19.45 -11.19
N GLY A 35 -9.02 19.87 -10.93
CA GLY A 35 -7.83 19.27 -11.51
C GLY A 35 -7.61 17.88 -10.95
N LEU A 36 -8.03 16.85 -11.70
CA LEU A 36 -7.78 15.46 -11.32
C LEU A 36 -6.37 15.05 -11.70
N LEU A 37 -5.59 14.63 -10.70
CA LEU A 37 -4.23 14.14 -10.85
C LEU A 37 -4.12 12.67 -10.44
N VAL A 38 -3.09 11.99 -10.92
CA VAL A 38 -2.69 10.67 -10.44
C VAL A 38 -1.22 10.61 -10.07
N LYS A 39 -0.91 10.04 -8.90
CA LYS A 39 0.46 9.67 -8.49
C LYS A 39 0.69 8.19 -8.81
N ARG A 40 1.65 7.91 -9.69
CA ARG A 40 1.82 6.62 -10.38
C ARG A 40 2.72 5.62 -9.64
N ASP A 41 2.37 5.26 -8.41
CA ASP A 41 3.12 4.22 -7.68
C ASP A 41 2.98 2.83 -8.28
N ASP A 42 1.99 2.61 -9.13
CA ASP A 42 1.89 1.45 -10.01
C ASP A 42 3.05 1.35 -11.01
N ALA A 43 3.64 2.48 -11.41
CA ALA A 43 4.73 2.55 -12.39
C ALA A 43 6.13 2.29 -11.80
N ILE A 44 6.23 1.90 -10.52
CA ILE A 44 7.52 1.50 -9.94
C ILE A 44 8.02 0.24 -10.66
N PRO A 45 9.24 0.21 -11.25
CA PRO A 45 9.66 -0.91 -12.10
C PRO A 45 9.88 -2.23 -11.37
N PHE A 46 10.27 -2.17 -10.10
CA PHE A 46 10.62 -3.37 -9.34
C PHE A 46 9.41 -4.23 -9.02
N ALA A 47 9.49 -5.52 -9.39
CA ALA A 47 8.48 -6.53 -9.06
C ALA A 47 7.04 -6.13 -9.44
N PHE A 48 6.85 -5.47 -10.59
CA PHE A 48 5.55 -4.93 -11.04
C PHE A 48 4.93 -3.93 -10.04
N GLY A 49 5.79 -3.16 -9.37
CA GLY A 49 5.48 -1.89 -8.73
C GLY A 49 4.51 -1.92 -7.56
N GLY A 50 3.87 -0.78 -7.33
CA GLY A 50 2.88 -0.58 -6.29
C GLY A 50 3.46 -0.18 -4.93
N ASN A 51 2.54 0.16 -4.03
CA ASN A 51 2.85 0.80 -2.77
C ASN A 51 3.77 -0.02 -1.84
N LYS A 52 3.69 -1.34 -1.94
CA LYS A 52 4.48 -2.24 -1.10
C LYS A 52 5.98 -2.12 -1.40
N VAL A 53 6.37 -1.73 -2.62
CA VAL A 53 7.78 -1.52 -2.97
C VAL A 53 8.38 -0.41 -2.12
N ARG A 54 7.68 0.74 -1.97
CA ARG A 54 8.16 1.85 -1.14
C ARG A 54 8.45 1.40 0.29
N LYS A 55 7.50 0.72 0.91
CA LYS A 55 7.64 0.21 2.29
C LYS A 55 8.76 -0.81 2.43
N MET A 56 8.82 -1.76 1.49
CA MET A 56 9.80 -2.84 1.54
C MET A 56 11.24 -2.35 1.37
N ARG A 57 11.48 -1.19 0.75
CA ARG A 57 12.84 -0.62 0.71
C ARG A 57 13.41 -0.37 2.11
N LEU A 58 12.60 0.16 3.02
CA LEU A 58 13.03 0.43 4.40
C LEU A 58 13.03 -0.86 5.24
N VAL A 59 11.97 -1.66 5.12
CA VAL A 59 11.86 -2.92 5.89
C VAL A 59 12.93 -3.93 5.51
N ALA A 60 13.27 -4.07 4.22
CA ALA A 60 14.35 -4.95 3.79
C ALA A 60 15.72 -4.46 4.27
N ALA A 61 15.95 -3.14 4.30
CA ALA A 61 17.20 -2.59 4.83
C ALA A 61 17.33 -2.88 6.32
N ASP A 62 16.24 -2.76 7.07
CA ASP A 62 16.20 -3.12 8.48
C ASP A 62 16.43 -4.63 8.70
N ALA A 63 15.83 -5.49 7.88
CA ALA A 63 16.07 -6.94 7.94
C ALA A 63 17.55 -7.30 7.71
N VAL A 64 18.19 -6.71 6.69
CA VAL A 64 19.63 -6.91 6.44
C VAL A 64 20.47 -6.41 7.62
N ARG A 65 20.15 -5.22 8.15
CA ARG A 65 20.84 -4.64 9.31
C ARG A 65 20.74 -5.52 10.56
N GLN A 66 19.61 -6.22 10.73
CA GLN A 66 19.40 -7.16 11.84
C GLN A 66 20.00 -8.56 11.58
N GLY A 67 20.71 -8.75 10.46
CA GLY A 67 21.35 -10.03 10.14
C GLY A 67 20.37 -11.13 9.75
N ALA A 68 19.21 -10.77 9.20
CA ALA A 68 18.20 -11.75 8.79
C ALA A 68 18.72 -12.64 7.65
N ASP A 69 18.40 -13.94 7.71
CA ASP A 69 18.65 -14.90 6.63
C ASP A 69 17.39 -15.22 5.80
N THR A 70 16.21 -14.92 6.37
CA THR A 70 14.91 -15.30 5.84
C THR A 70 13.88 -14.21 6.12
N LEU A 71 13.14 -13.79 5.09
CA LEU A 71 11.95 -12.96 5.26
C LEU A 71 10.70 -13.84 5.36
N ILE A 72 9.86 -13.60 6.37
CA ILE A 72 8.58 -14.30 6.53
C ILE A 72 7.45 -13.28 6.51
N THR A 73 6.44 -13.50 5.68
CA THR A 73 5.20 -12.69 5.71
C THR A 73 3.98 -13.56 5.45
N SER A 74 2.80 -12.94 5.48
CA SER A 74 1.53 -13.58 5.15
C SER A 74 0.62 -12.72 4.26
N GLY A 75 -0.36 -13.36 3.64
CA GLY A 75 -1.32 -12.71 2.74
C GLY A 75 -2.34 -13.67 2.15
N GLY A 76 -3.15 -13.19 1.20
CA GLY A 76 -3.91 -14.08 0.33
C GLY A 76 -3.02 -14.62 -0.81
N VAL A 77 -3.51 -15.63 -1.53
CA VAL A 77 -2.82 -16.20 -2.71
C VAL A 77 -2.42 -15.12 -3.73
N GLN A 78 -3.25 -14.09 -3.90
CA GLN A 78 -2.99 -12.97 -4.81
C GLN A 78 -2.44 -11.71 -4.13
N SER A 79 -1.75 -11.85 -2.99
CA SER A 79 -1.25 -10.72 -2.21
C SER A 79 -0.11 -9.97 -2.92
N ASN A 80 -0.36 -8.70 -3.26
CA ASN A 80 0.69 -7.79 -3.76
C ASN A 80 1.83 -7.61 -2.74
N HIS A 81 1.54 -7.71 -1.43
CA HIS A 81 2.57 -7.66 -0.40
C HIS A 81 3.45 -8.89 -0.39
N ALA A 82 2.88 -10.09 -0.53
CA ALA A 82 3.64 -11.34 -0.61
C ALA A 82 4.61 -11.31 -1.79
N ARG A 83 4.11 -10.94 -2.98
CA ARG A 83 4.90 -10.76 -4.20
C ARG A 83 6.10 -9.84 -4.00
N VAL A 84 5.87 -8.63 -3.48
CA VAL A 84 6.98 -7.67 -3.30
C VAL A 84 7.96 -8.16 -2.24
N THR A 85 7.50 -8.80 -1.16
CA THR A 85 8.38 -9.37 -0.14
C THR A 85 9.25 -10.49 -0.69
N ALA A 86 8.67 -11.40 -1.48
CA ALA A 86 9.38 -12.50 -2.11
C ALA A 86 10.42 -12.00 -3.12
N ALA A 87 10.03 -11.06 -3.98
CA ALA A 87 10.95 -10.44 -4.92
C ALA A 87 12.07 -9.66 -4.22
N ALA A 88 11.76 -8.96 -3.12
CA ALA A 88 12.74 -8.27 -2.29
C ALA A 88 13.76 -9.26 -1.74
N ALA A 89 13.31 -10.34 -1.08
CA ALA A 89 14.17 -11.40 -0.54
C ALA A 89 15.10 -11.97 -1.61
N ALA A 90 14.57 -12.36 -2.77
CA ALA A 90 15.36 -12.86 -3.88
C ALA A 90 16.43 -11.85 -4.35
N LYS A 91 16.07 -10.56 -4.43
CA LYS A 91 16.99 -9.49 -4.86
C LYS A 91 18.13 -9.24 -3.88
N ILE A 92 17.90 -9.40 -2.57
CA ILE A 92 18.92 -9.20 -1.52
C ILE A 92 19.58 -10.51 -1.05
N GLY A 93 19.28 -11.63 -1.71
CA GLY A 93 19.90 -12.93 -1.40
C GLY A 93 19.40 -13.60 -0.12
N LEU A 94 18.21 -13.24 0.37
CA LEU A 94 17.57 -13.89 1.51
C LEU A 94 16.56 -14.95 1.07
N ARG A 95 16.32 -15.93 1.94
CA ARG A 95 15.18 -16.85 1.78
C ARG A 95 13.86 -16.10 1.96
N CYS A 96 12.78 -16.63 1.40
CA CYS A 96 11.43 -16.12 1.66
C CYS A 96 10.47 -17.24 2.00
N VAL A 97 9.70 -17.07 3.07
CA VAL A 97 8.54 -17.91 3.39
C VAL A 97 7.27 -17.06 3.36
N LEU A 98 6.30 -17.52 2.58
CA LEU A 98 4.98 -16.90 2.45
C LEU A 98 3.93 -17.82 3.08
N VAL A 99 3.23 -17.32 4.10
CA VAL A 99 2.06 -18.01 4.66
C VAL A 99 0.80 -17.43 4.03
N VAL A 100 0.17 -18.17 3.13
CA VAL A 100 -0.98 -17.70 2.36
C VAL A 100 -2.21 -18.52 2.67
N ASN A 101 -3.35 -17.87 2.91
CA ASN A 101 -4.60 -18.61 3.02
C ASN A 101 -5.21 -18.84 1.64
N GLY A 102 -5.92 -19.96 1.49
CA GLY A 102 -6.55 -20.39 0.25
C GLY A 102 -6.03 -21.74 -0.23
N VAL A 103 -6.57 -22.21 -1.35
CA VAL A 103 -6.16 -23.49 -1.93
C VAL A 103 -4.93 -23.27 -2.81
N LYS A 104 -3.97 -24.19 -2.74
CA LYS A 104 -2.83 -24.21 -3.68
C LYS A 104 -3.37 -24.30 -5.11
N PRO A 105 -3.10 -23.33 -5.99
CA PRO A 105 -3.57 -23.39 -7.36
C PRO A 105 -2.85 -24.51 -8.11
N GLU A 106 -3.60 -25.29 -8.89
CA GLU A 106 -3.01 -26.31 -9.78
C GLU A 106 -2.09 -25.67 -10.82
N ARG A 107 -2.48 -24.48 -11.31
CA ARG A 107 -1.71 -23.65 -12.22
C ARG A 107 -1.61 -22.24 -11.63
N PRO A 108 -0.45 -21.82 -11.12
CA PRO A 108 -0.32 -20.49 -10.52
C PRO A 108 -0.47 -19.41 -11.60
N SER A 109 -1.19 -18.34 -11.25
CA SER A 109 -1.45 -17.15 -12.07
C SER A 109 -1.05 -15.88 -11.31
N ALA A 110 -0.91 -14.76 -12.02
CA ALA A 110 -0.66 -13.44 -11.43
C ALA A 110 0.41 -13.44 -10.31
N ASN A 111 0.05 -13.00 -9.09
CA ASN A 111 1.01 -12.90 -7.99
C ASN A 111 1.52 -14.28 -7.53
N ALA A 112 0.67 -15.30 -7.53
CA ALA A 112 1.07 -16.66 -7.17
C ALA A 112 2.11 -17.25 -8.14
N LEU A 113 2.00 -16.92 -9.43
CA LEU A 113 3.02 -17.28 -10.43
C LEU A 113 4.35 -16.58 -10.14
N LEU A 114 4.30 -15.28 -9.84
CA LEU A 114 5.49 -14.50 -9.54
C LEU A 114 6.18 -14.99 -8.25
N ASP A 115 5.43 -15.31 -7.20
CA ASP A 115 5.93 -15.88 -5.94
C ASP A 115 6.71 -17.18 -6.19
N ALA A 116 6.18 -18.05 -7.06
CA ALA A 116 6.84 -19.30 -7.44
C ALA A 116 8.11 -19.04 -8.28
N LEU A 117 8.07 -18.11 -9.24
CA LEU A 117 9.20 -17.79 -10.11
C LEU A 117 10.40 -17.22 -9.36
N VAL A 118 10.16 -16.42 -8.32
CA VAL A 118 11.24 -15.88 -7.47
C VAL A 118 11.71 -16.85 -6.39
N GLY A 119 11.15 -18.07 -6.35
CA GLY A 119 11.61 -19.16 -5.48
C GLY A 119 11.15 -19.06 -4.03
N ALA A 120 10.01 -18.41 -3.74
CA ALA A 120 9.48 -18.36 -2.38
C ALA A 120 8.99 -19.74 -1.90
N GLU A 121 9.21 -20.05 -0.62
CA GLU A 121 8.59 -21.19 0.05
C GLU A 121 7.16 -20.82 0.46
N ILE A 122 6.15 -21.46 -0.15
CA ILE A 122 4.74 -21.11 0.08
C ILE A 122 4.09 -22.15 1.00
N ARG A 123 3.53 -21.68 2.12
CA ARG A 123 2.76 -22.46 3.09
C ARG A 123 1.30 -22.04 3.01
N TYR A 124 0.47 -22.96 2.50
CA TYR A 124 -0.97 -22.75 2.40
C TYR A 124 -1.66 -23.08 3.72
N VAL A 125 -2.56 -22.20 4.16
CA VAL A 125 -3.46 -22.39 5.31
C VAL A 125 -4.91 -22.26 4.85
N ALA A 126 -5.86 -22.81 5.61
CA ALA A 126 -7.25 -22.81 5.17
C ALA A 126 -7.86 -21.41 5.27
N THR A 127 -7.62 -20.73 6.40
CA THR A 127 -8.30 -19.47 6.73
C THR A 127 -7.34 -18.31 6.99
N ARG A 128 -7.87 -17.09 7.05
CA ARG A 128 -7.08 -15.87 7.34
C ARG A 128 -6.53 -15.91 8.77
N GLU A 129 -7.29 -16.48 9.70
CA GLU A 129 -7.00 -16.57 11.13
C GLU A 129 -5.80 -17.49 11.40
N GLU A 130 -5.60 -18.51 10.57
CA GLU A 130 -4.47 -19.44 10.67
C GLU A 130 -3.12 -18.84 10.26
N ARG A 131 -3.11 -17.68 9.58
CA ARG A 131 -1.87 -17.08 9.05
C ARG A 131 -0.89 -16.70 10.17
N ALA A 132 -1.34 -15.90 11.14
CA ALA A 132 -0.45 -15.37 12.19
C ALA A 132 0.14 -16.49 13.08
N PRO A 133 -0.65 -17.44 13.61
CA PRO A 133 -0.10 -18.57 14.36
C PRO A 133 0.90 -19.41 13.55
N THR A 134 0.65 -19.58 12.25
CA THR A 134 1.54 -20.33 11.36
C THR A 134 2.86 -19.59 11.11
N VAL A 135 2.82 -18.27 10.90
CA VAL A 135 4.01 -17.44 10.79
C VAL A 135 4.86 -17.53 12.06
N GLU A 136 4.25 -17.40 13.23
CA GLU A 136 4.93 -17.49 14.53
C GLU A 136 5.57 -18.87 14.74
N ARG A 137 4.85 -19.94 14.42
CA ARG A 137 5.36 -21.32 14.50
C ARG A 137 6.60 -21.51 13.62
N ILE A 138 6.52 -21.12 12.34
CA ILE A 138 7.64 -21.25 11.38
C ILE A 138 8.85 -20.42 11.85
N ALA A 139 8.62 -19.17 12.25
CA ALA A 139 9.69 -18.31 12.76
C ALA A 139 10.34 -18.91 14.02
N GLY A 140 9.54 -19.49 14.93
CA GLY A 140 10.03 -20.19 16.12
C GLY A 140 10.86 -21.43 15.79
N GLU A 141 10.43 -22.24 14.81
CA GLU A 141 11.17 -23.40 14.32
C GLU A 141 12.51 -23.01 13.69
N MET A 142 12.52 -21.97 12.86
CA MET A 142 13.76 -21.46 12.24
C MET A 142 14.75 -20.94 13.29
N ARG A 143 14.28 -20.18 14.28
CA ARG A 143 15.14 -19.72 15.40
C ARG A 143 15.74 -20.87 16.19
N ARG A 144 14.96 -21.91 16.50
CA ARG A 144 15.46 -23.12 17.18
C ARG A 144 16.50 -23.88 16.33
N GLY A 145 16.39 -23.80 15.01
CA GLY A 145 17.37 -24.35 14.07
C GLY A 145 18.62 -23.48 13.86
N GLY A 146 18.76 -22.35 14.59
CA GLY A 146 19.90 -21.43 14.45
C GLY A 146 19.76 -20.41 13.33
N GLY A 147 18.59 -20.30 12.70
CA GLY A 147 18.31 -19.29 11.68
C GLY A 147 17.86 -17.94 12.27
N HIS A 148 17.88 -16.92 11.43
CA HIS A 148 17.57 -15.53 11.76
C HIS A 148 16.36 -15.01 10.94
N PRO A 149 15.13 -15.47 11.22
CA PRO A 149 13.95 -15.04 10.48
C PRO A 149 13.52 -13.62 10.87
N TYR A 150 13.24 -12.80 9.87
CA TYR A 150 12.61 -11.49 10.00
C TYR A 150 11.14 -11.58 9.58
N VAL A 151 10.24 -11.40 10.55
CA VAL A 151 8.80 -11.45 10.33
C VAL A 151 8.30 -10.05 9.94
N ILE A 152 7.62 -9.97 8.80
CA ILE A 152 7.06 -8.74 8.25
C ILE A 152 5.54 -8.81 8.43
N PRO A 153 4.94 -7.90 9.22
CA PRO A 153 3.49 -7.81 9.34
C PRO A 153 2.80 -7.54 8.00
N ILE A 154 1.53 -7.93 7.88
CA ILE A 154 0.75 -7.78 6.65
C ILE A 154 0.84 -6.36 6.11
N GLY A 155 1.18 -6.27 4.82
CA GLY A 155 1.27 -5.00 4.09
C GLY A 155 2.47 -4.13 4.48
N ALA A 156 3.42 -4.67 5.27
CA ALA A 156 4.48 -3.91 5.92
C ALA A 156 3.92 -2.68 6.66
N SER A 157 2.76 -2.83 7.29
CA SER A 157 2.04 -1.74 7.94
C SER A 157 2.51 -1.57 9.38
N THR A 158 3.72 -1.04 9.47
CA THR A 158 4.42 -0.68 10.70
C THR A 158 4.83 0.79 10.62
N PRO A 159 5.27 1.44 11.72
CA PRO A 159 5.84 2.78 11.66
C PRO A 159 6.96 2.90 10.62
N LEU A 160 7.85 1.91 10.53
CA LEU A 160 8.93 1.89 9.53
C LEU A 160 8.40 1.84 8.10
N GLY A 161 7.40 0.99 7.83
CA GLY A 161 6.78 0.95 6.51
C GLY A 161 6.01 2.24 6.18
N ALA A 162 5.33 2.85 7.15
CA ALA A 162 4.64 4.12 6.98
C ALA A 162 5.60 5.28 6.69
N ALA A 163 6.80 5.30 7.30
CA ALA A 163 7.81 6.31 7.03
C ALA A 163 8.21 6.38 5.54
N ALA A 164 8.14 5.26 4.81
CA ALA A 164 8.37 5.24 3.37
C ALA A 164 7.35 6.08 2.58
N TYR A 165 6.12 6.19 3.08
CA TYR A 165 5.08 7.03 2.49
C TYR A 165 5.19 8.49 2.93
N ALA A 166 5.70 8.77 4.14
CA ALA A 166 6.06 10.13 4.51
C ALA A 166 7.16 10.70 3.59
N LEU A 167 8.16 9.88 3.24
CA LEU A 167 9.15 10.19 2.20
C LEU A 167 8.50 10.37 0.81
N ALA A 168 7.49 9.57 0.47
CA ALA A 168 6.78 9.71 -0.80
C ALA A 168 5.95 10.99 -0.90
N VAL A 169 5.43 11.51 0.22
CA VAL A 169 4.80 12.84 0.25
C VAL A 169 5.85 13.93 0.04
N ALA A 170 7.03 13.83 0.66
CA ALA A 170 8.12 14.77 0.39
C ALA A 170 8.50 14.79 -1.10
N GLU A 171 8.58 13.62 -1.73
CA GLU A 171 8.76 13.48 -3.19
C GLU A 171 7.63 14.15 -3.98
N LEU A 172 6.36 13.93 -3.61
CA LEU A 172 5.22 14.56 -4.26
C LEU A 172 5.28 16.09 -4.20
N LEU A 173 5.60 16.65 -3.03
CA LEU A 173 5.67 18.11 -2.82
C LEU A 173 6.87 18.77 -3.52
N GLN A 174 7.86 17.99 -3.97
CA GLN A 174 8.91 18.47 -4.85
C GLN A 174 8.48 18.52 -6.32
N GLN A 175 7.43 17.78 -6.70
CA GLN A 175 6.94 17.69 -8.08
C GLN A 175 5.82 18.67 -8.37
N ILE A 176 4.93 18.89 -7.40
CA ILE A 176 3.75 19.75 -7.51
C ILE A 176 3.47 20.48 -6.20
N PRO A 177 2.69 21.58 -6.22
CA PRO A 177 2.08 22.12 -5.02
C PRO A 177 1.26 21.05 -4.27
N ALA A 178 1.12 21.21 -2.95
CA ALA A 178 0.32 20.28 -2.15
C ALA A 178 -1.13 20.22 -2.67
N PRO A 179 -1.63 19.04 -3.07
CA PRO A 179 -3.03 18.90 -3.46
C PRO A 179 -3.91 19.10 -2.23
N GLU A 180 -5.11 19.66 -2.41
CA GLU A 180 -6.07 19.85 -1.33
C GLU A 180 -6.60 18.50 -0.82
N VAL A 181 -6.74 17.52 -1.73
CA VAL A 181 -7.23 16.17 -1.40
C VAL A 181 -6.35 15.09 -2.02
N ILE A 182 -6.03 14.07 -1.23
CA ILE A 182 -5.46 12.80 -1.69
C ILE A 182 -6.48 11.69 -1.46
N VAL A 183 -6.84 10.95 -2.50
CA VAL A 183 -7.69 9.75 -2.42
C VAL A 183 -6.86 8.51 -2.74
N HIS A 184 -6.94 7.47 -1.92
CA HIS A 184 -6.22 6.22 -2.19
C HIS A 184 -6.95 5.02 -1.57
N SER A 185 -6.55 3.80 -1.97
CA SER A 185 -7.06 2.58 -1.30
C SER A 185 -6.36 2.33 0.04
N THR A 186 -7.14 2.02 1.06
CA THR A 186 -6.67 1.61 2.39
C THR A 186 -7.19 0.21 2.75
N SER A 187 -6.42 -0.50 3.59
CA SER A 187 -6.70 -1.86 4.08
C SER A 187 -5.83 -1.98 5.33
N SER A 188 -4.67 -2.64 5.30
CA SER A 188 -3.70 -2.68 6.43
C SER A 188 -3.19 -1.33 6.99
N GLY A 189 -3.64 -0.15 6.52
CA GLY A 189 -3.42 1.15 7.17
C GLY A 189 -2.08 1.85 6.92
N GLY A 190 -0.96 1.13 6.78
CA GLY A 190 0.36 1.76 6.80
C GLY A 190 0.68 2.73 5.65
N THR A 191 -0.03 2.62 4.52
CA THR A 191 0.10 3.60 3.43
C THR A 191 -0.55 4.93 3.83
N GLN A 192 -1.78 4.87 4.35
CA GLN A 192 -2.53 6.04 4.79
C GLN A 192 -1.82 6.75 5.95
N ALA A 193 -1.38 5.97 6.96
CA ALA A 193 -0.60 6.50 8.08
C ALA A 193 0.64 7.27 7.60
N GLY A 194 1.35 6.73 6.61
CA GLY A 194 2.52 7.39 6.04
C GLY A 194 2.21 8.67 5.26
N ILE A 195 1.11 8.69 4.49
CA ILE A 195 0.68 9.89 3.77
C ILE A 195 0.28 10.97 4.78
N ILE A 196 -0.54 10.63 5.77
CA ILE A 196 -0.96 11.55 6.85
C ILE A 196 0.26 12.11 7.58
N ALA A 197 1.18 11.26 8.02
CA ALA A 197 2.39 11.69 8.70
C ALA A 197 3.28 12.57 7.80
N GLY A 198 3.39 12.25 6.52
CA GLY A 198 4.10 13.06 5.54
C GLY A 198 3.51 14.47 5.44
N CYS A 199 2.20 14.59 5.28
CA CYS A 199 1.51 15.87 5.22
C CYS A 199 1.73 16.69 6.50
N GLU A 200 1.55 16.07 7.66
CA GLU A 200 1.73 16.72 8.98
C GLU A 200 3.18 17.19 9.19
N LEU A 201 4.17 16.36 8.89
CA LEU A 201 5.58 16.70 9.05
C LEU A 201 6.05 17.82 8.10
N LEU A 202 5.36 17.99 6.97
CA LEU A 202 5.68 18.95 5.91
C LEU A 202 4.78 20.20 5.92
N GLY A 203 3.82 20.27 6.84
CA GLY A 203 2.86 21.37 6.93
C GLY A 203 1.92 21.46 5.71
N ALA A 204 1.69 20.34 5.01
CA ALA A 204 0.77 20.31 3.88
C ALA A 204 -0.67 20.16 4.39
N ALA A 205 -1.48 21.18 4.14
CA ALA A 205 -2.92 21.19 4.46
C ALA A 205 -3.73 20.33 3.47
N THR A 206 -3.40 19.04 3.41
CA THR A 206 -3.98 18.06 2.48
C THR A 206 -4.90 17.12 3.25
N ARG A 207 -6.17 17.03 2.83
CA ARG A 207 -7.11 16.03 3.33
C ARG A 207 -6.81 14.67 2.71
N VAL A 208 -6.64 13.64 3.55
CA VAL A 208 -6.30 12.27 3.10
C VAL A 208 -7.50 11.35 3.29
N ILE A 209 -8.08 10.91 2.19
CA ILE A 209 -9.26 10.02 2.16
C ILE A 209 -8.81 8.61 1.79
N GLY A 210 -8.87 7.70 2.77
CA GLY A 210 -8.62 6.27 2.54
C GLY A 210 -9.92 5.54 2.21
N VAL A 211 -10.03 4.96 1.02
CA VAL A 211 -11.18 4.11 0.68
C VAL A 211 -10.87 2.66 1.02
N SER A 212 -11.65 2.09 1.93
CA SER A 212 -11.43 0.72 2.41
C SER A 212 -11.66 -0.31 1.30
N ALA A 213 -10.78 -1.31 1.26
CA ALA A 213 -10.92 -2.45 0.36
C ALA A 213 -11.64 -3.65 1.01
N ASP A 214 -11.67 -3.72 2.34
CA ASP A 214 -11.97 -4.94 3.10
C ASP A 214 -12.58 -4.76 4.48
N GLU A 215 -12.09 -3.80 5.28
CA GLU A 215 -12.48 -3.66 6.68
C GLU A 215 -13.41 -2.44 6.93
N PRO A 216 -14.26 -2.46 7.96
CA PRO A 216 -15.01 -1.30 8.41
C PRO A 216 -14.12 -0.11 8.80
N ALA A 217 -14.62 1.11 8.59
CA ALA A 217 -13.86 2.35 8.81
C ALA A 217 -13.26 2.45 10.21
N GLY A 218 -14.06 2.19 11.26
CA GLY A 218 -13.60 2.31 12.65
C GLY A 218 -12.43 1.38 13.02
N ILE A 219 -12.35 0.19 12.40
CA ILE A 219 -11.24 -0.75 12.60
C ILE A 219 -9.97 -0.18 11.95
N LEU A 220 -10.07 0.25 10.69
CA LEU A 220 -8.92 0.80 9.98
C LEU A 220 -8.43 2.11 10.57
N GLU A 221 -9.33 2.98 11.02
CA GLU A 221 -8.97 4.20 11.72
C GLU A 221 -8.17 3.91 12.99
N ALA A 222 -8.57 2.92 13.78
CA ALA A 222 -7.83 2.49 14.96
C ALA A 222 -6.43 1.94 14.61
N ASP A 223 -6.34 1.09 13.59
CA ASP A 223 -5.06 0.54 13.11
C ASP A 223 -4.12 1.65 12.60
N ILE A 224 -4.65 2.60 11.81
CA ILE A 224 -3.89 3.74 11.29
C ILE A 224 -3.38 4.61 12.43
N ARG A 225 -4.22 4.90 13.45
CA ARG A 225 -3.81 5.65 14.64
C ARG A 225 -2.72 4.92 15.41
N GLY A 226 -2.80 3.60 15.55
CA GLY A 226 -1.75 2.79 16.17
C GLY A 226 -0.41 2.90 15.43
N ILE A 227 -0.42 2.87 14.09
CA ILE A 227 0.78 3.05 13.27
C ILE A 227 1.35 4.47 13.43
N LEU A 228 0.49 5.50 13.41
CA LEU A 228 0.89 6.89 13.63
C LEU A 228 1.53 7.10 15.00
N ALA A 229 0.97 6.51 16.06
CA ALA A 229 1.49 6.61 17.43
C ALA A 229 2.91 6.04 17.58
N GLY A 230 3.32 5.10 16.73
CA GLY A 230 4.67 4.52 16.73
C GLY A 230 5.71 5.32 15.93
N LEU A 231 5.30 6.27 15.08
CA LEU A 231 6.22 7.05 14.25
C LEU A 231 7.13 7.99 15.06
N PRO A 232 6.69 8.68 16.13
CA PRO A 232 7.55 9.58 16.88
C PRO A 232 8.80 8.91 17.43
N ALA A 233 8.66 7.70 17.97
CA ALA A 233 9.77 6.92 18.49
C ALA A 233 10.77 6.54 17.39
N LEU A 234 10.28 6.13 16.21
CA LEU A 234 11.11 5.80 15.06
C LEU A 234 11.89 7.03 14.55
N LEU A 235 11.25 8.19 14.52
CA LEU A 235 11.81 9.41 13.95
C LEU A 235 12.60 10.26 14.97
N HIS A 236 12.65 9.83 16.22
CA HIS A 236 13.24 10.58 17.33
C HIS A 236 12.68 12.01 17.46
N ILE A 237 11.35 12.13 17.41
CA ILE A 237 10.60 13.38 17.58
C ILE A 237 9.66 13.30 18.79
N GLU A 238 9.08 14.44 19.16
CA GLU A 238 8.12 14.60 20.27
C GLU A 238 7.03 13.50 20.27
N PRO A 239 6.87 12.73 21.36
CA PRO A 239 5.74 11.83 21.54
C PRO A 239 4.41 12.56 21.36
N GLY A 240 3.40 11.85 20.84
CA GLY A 240 2.09 12.44 20.58
C GLY A 240 2.03 13.44 19.42
N ARG A 241 3.12 13.58 18.62
CA ARG A 241 3.15 14.49 17.47
C ARG A 241 1.98 14.32 16.48
N PHE A 242 1.45 13.11 16.37
CA PHE A 242 0.34 12.78 15.46
C PHE A 242 -1.00 12.60 16.20
N ASP A 243 -1.06 12.94 17.48
CA ASP A 243 -2.29 12.86 18.27
C ASP A 243 -3.29 13.89 17.75
N GLY A 244 -4.55 13.49 17.63
CA GLY A 244 -5.62 14.36 17.13
C GLY A 244 -5.58 14.62 15.62
N VAL A 245 -4.57 14.13 14.88
CA VAL A 245 -4.57 14.23 13.41
C VAL A 245 -5.80 13.48 12.86
N PRO A 246 -6.58 14.11 11.96
CA PRO A 246 -7.73 13.47 11.35
C PRO A 246 -7.33 12.21 10.58
N VAL A 247 -8.08 11.13 10.79
CA VAL A 247 -7.99 9.90 10.00
C VAL A 247 -9.38 9.68 9.42
N GLU A 248 -9.47 9.69 8.10
CA GLU A 248 -10.74 9.51 7.38
C GLU A 248 -10.69 8.22 6.58
N VAL A 249 -11.62 7.30 6.87
CA VAL A 249 -11.80 6.08 6.09
C VAL A 249 -13.23 6.01 5.54
N ASP A 250 -13.35 5.73 4.24
CA ASP A 250 -14.63 5.48 3.58
C ASP A 250 -14.76 3.99 3.26
N ASP A 251 -15.68 3.31 3.94
CA ASP A 251 -15.96 1.89 3.78
C ASP A 251 -17.20 1.59 2.93
N ARG A 252 -17.85 2.60 2.34
CA ARG A 252 -19.07 2.44 1.52
C ARG A 252 -18.85 1.59 0.26
N PHE A 253 -17.59 1.45 -0.19
CA PHE A 253 -17.22 0.75 -1.43
C PHE A 253 -16.70 -0.67 -1.21
N VAL A 254 -16.68 -1.17 0.04
CA VAL A 254 -16.17 -2.51 0.38
C VAL A 254 -16.99 -3.62 -0.31
N GLY A 255 -18.32 -3.50 -0.34
CA GLY A 255 -19.21 -4.48 -0.96
C GLY A 255 -19.14 -5.86 -0.30
N GLY A 256 -18.97 -6.92 -1.10
CA GLY A 256 -18.87 -8.31 -0.63
C GLY A 256 -17.58 -8.65 0.14
N GLY A 257 -16.75 -7.66 0.48
CA GLY A 257 -15.52 -7.82 1.25
C GLY A 257 -14.26 -7.90 0.38
N TYR A 258 -13.18 -8.36 1.02
CA TYR A 258 -11.84 -8.43 0.41
C TYR A 258 -11.84 -9.27 -0.88
N GLY A 259 -11.30 -8.71 -1.96
CA GLY A 259 -11.15 -9.41 -3.25
C GLY A 259 -12.44 -9.57 -4.05
N VAL A 260 -13.59 -9.14 -3.53
CA VAL A 260 -14.88 -9.18 -4.23
C VAL A 260 -15.16 -7.80 -4.86
N PRO A 261 -15.23 -7.69 -6.21
CA PRO A 261 -15.57 -6.45 -6.88
C PRO A 261 -17.03 -6.03 -6.61
N THR A 262 -17.27 -4.72 -6.63
CA THR A 262 -18.62 -4.12 -6.69
C THR A 262 -18.93 -3.58 -8.09
N ASP A 263 -20.20 -3.37 -8.41
CA ASP A 263 -20.60 -2.74 -9.69
C ASP A 263 -19.94 -1.37 -9.86
N ALA A 264 -19.88 -0.57 -8.80
CA ALA A 264 -19.18 0.72 -8.79
C ALA A 264 -17.68 0.58 -9.06
N SER A 265 -17.02 -0.44 -8.48
CA SER A 265 -15.59 -0.70 -8.75
C SER A 265 -15.35 -1.17 -10.19
N ILE A 266 -16.25 -1.98 -10.75
CA ILE A 266 -16.17 -2.44 -12.15
C ILE A 266 -16.39 -1.27 -13.12
N GLU A 267 -17.35 -0.38 -12.81
CA GLU A 267 -17.55 0.87 -13.54
C GLU A 267 -16.29 1.73 -13.50
N ALA A 268 -15.73 1.97 -12.31
CA ALA A 268 -14.54 2.77 -12.10
C ALA A 268 -13.33 2.23 -12.89
N MET A 269 -13.12 0.91 -12.90
CA MET A 269 -12.10 0.26 -13.72
C MET A 269 -12.29 0.57 -15.21
N ARG A 270 -13.51 0.35 -15.72
CA ARG A 270 -13.81 0.54 -17.15
C ARG A 270 -13.67 1.99 -17.57
N LEU A 271 -14.20 2.92 -16.77
CA LEU A 271 -14.15 4.34 -17.05
C LEU A 271 -12.69 4.81 -17.09
N THR A 272 -11.93 4.54 -16.03
CA THR A 272 -10.52 4.93 -15.90
C THR A 272 -9.66 4.36 -17.02
N ALA A 273 -9.85 3.08 -17.37
CA ALA A 273 -9.12 2.47 -18.48
C ALA A 273 -9.48 3.11 -19.84
N ARG A 274 -10.75 3.44 -20.08
CA ARG A 274 -11.21 4.02 -21.36
C ARG A 274 -10.88 5.50 -21.51
N THR A 275 -10.76 6.24 -20.41
CA THR A 275 -10.44 7.67 -20.44
C THR A 275 -8.96 7.94 -20.36
N GLU A 276 -8.21 7.19 -19.54
CA GLU A 276 -6.81 7.50 -19.23
C GLU A 276 -5.82 6.39 -19.63
N GLY A 277 -6.29 5.21 -20.04
CA GLY A 277 -5.40 4.07 -20.28
C GLY A 277 -4.74 3.54 -19.00
N LEU A 278 -5.30 3.86 -17.83
CA LEU A 278 -4.83 3.42 -16.52
C LEU A 278 -5.60 2.18 -16.07
N PHE A 279 -4.86 1.15 -15.64
CA PHE A 279 -5.43 -0.12 -15.20
C PHE A 279 -5.49 -0.19 -13.69
N LEU A 280 -6.70 -0.35 -13.16
CA LEU A 280 -6.93 -0.54 -11.73
C LEU A 280 -7.14 -2.01 -11.43
N ASP A 281 -6.70 -2.45 -10.26
CA ASP A 281 -6.95 -3.79 -9.77
C ASP A 281 -8.34 -3.90 -9.11
N PRO A 282 -9.00 -5.06 -9.21
CA PRO A 282 -10.36 -5.25 -8.71
C PRO A 282 -10.48 -5.27 -7.18
N THR A 283 -9.38 -5.49 -6.45
CA THR A 283 -9.41 -5.61 -4.99
C THR A 283 -9.28 -4.26 -4.30
N TYR A 284 -8.36 -3.40 -4.76
CA TYR A 284 -7.99 -2.18 -4.03
C TYR A 284 -8.30 -0.90 -4.81
N THR A 285 -7.59 -0.68 -5.90
CA THR A 285 -7.55 0.62 -6.60
C THR A 285 -8.84 0.91 -7.36
N ALA A 286 -9.56 -0.12 -7.82
CA ALA A 286 -10.90 0.03 -8.39
C ALA A 286 -11.91 0.59 -7.38
N LYS A 287 -11.91 0.07 -6.14
CA LYS A 287 -12.81 0.53 -5.07
C LYS A 287 -12.47 1.97 -4.66
N ALA A 288 -11.18 2.29 -4.57
CA ALA A 288 -10.75 3.67 -4.27
C ALA A 288 -11.12 4.67 -5.37
N MET A 289 -10.97 4.28 -6.64
CA MET A 289 -11.41 5.12 -7.74
C MET A 289 -12.94 5.27 -7.78
N ALA A 290 -13.69 4.21 -7.45
CA ALA A 290 -15.15 4.33 -7.29
C ALA A 290 -15.52 5.36 -6.20
N GLY A 291 -14.79 5.36 -5.07
CA GLY A 291 -14.94 6.37 -4.02
C GLY A 291 -14.61 7.80 -4.46
N LEU A 292 -13.59 7.98 -5.30
CA LEU A 292 -13.28 9.27 -5.92
C LEU A 292 -14.40 9.72 -6.86
N ILE A 293 -14.81 8.84 -7.79
CA ILE A 293 -15.84 9.12 -8.78
C ILE A 293 -17.16 9.51 -8.12
N ALA A 294 -17.56 8.79 -7.07
CA ALA A 294 -18.78 9.10 -6.33
C ALA A 294 -18.75 10.52 -5.76
N ARG A 295 -17.63 10.93 -5.13
CA ARG A 295 -17.47 12.29 -4.57
C ARG A 295 -17.49 13.38 -5.61
N VAL A 296 -16.88 13.11 -6.77
CA VAL A 296 -16.98 14.02 -7.92
C VAL A 296 -18.43 14.19 -8.35
N ARG A 297 -19.18 13.08 -8.46
CA ARG A 297 -20.61 13.10 -8.84
C ARG A 297 -21.50 13.78 -7.80
N ASP A 298 -21.13 13.68 -6.53
CA ASP A 298 -21.81 14.33 -5.41
C ASP A 298 -21.46 15.82 -5.29
N GLY A 299 -20.59 16.36 -6.15
CA GLY A 299 -20.16 17.77 -6.13
C GLY A 299 -19.23 18.11 -4.97
N GLU A 300 -18.70 17.13 -4.24
CA GLU A 300 -17.84 17.34 -3.07
C GLU A 300 -16.55 18.10 -3.43
N PHE A 301 -16.11 17.99 -4.68
CA PHE A 301 -14.86 18.59 -5.16
C PHE A 301 -15.05 19.81 -6.08
N ASP A 302 -16.25 20.36 -6.21
CA ASP A 302 -16.53 21.50 -7.11
C ASP A 302 -15.71 22.76 -6.79
N LYS A 303 -15.33 22.93 -5.51
CA LYS A 303 -14.49 24.04 -5.02
C LYS A 303 -13.08 23.58 -4.64
N THR A 304 -12.68 22.38 -5.05
CA THR A 304 -11.39 21.78 -4.73
C THR A 304 -10.50 21.88 -5.97
N PRO A 305 -9.51 22.78 -6.02
CA PRO A 305 -8.70 23.00 -7.20
C PRO A 305 -7.96 21.73 -7.67
N THR A 306 -7.40 20.95 -6.74
CA THR A 306 -6.62 19.75 -7.06
C THR A 306 -7.03 18.56 -6.22
N VAL A 307 -7.38 17.46 -6.89
CA VAL A 307 -7.64 16.15 -6.26
C VAL A 307 -6.67 15.13 -6.85
N LEU A 308 -5.82 14.56 -6.01
CA LEU A 308 -4.84 13.55 -6.40
C LEU A 308 -5.35 12.15 -6.05
N PHE A 309 -5.49 11.29 -7.05
CA PHE A 309 -5.61 9.85 -6.86
C PHE A 309 -4.22 9.22 -6.69
N TRP A 310 -3.95 8.57 -5.57
CA TRP A 310 -2.70 7.83 -5.39
C TRP A 310 -2.86 6.40 -5.89
N HIS A 311 -2.37 6.12 -7.09
CA HIS A 311 -2.48 4.80 -7.68
C HIS A 311 -1.46 3.84 -7.05
N THR A 312 -1.93 3.02 -6.11
CA THR A 312 -1.08 2.14 -5.29
C THR A 312 -0.65 0.83 -5.95
N GLY A 313 -0.85 0.67 -7.28
CA GLY A 313 -0.54 -0.55 -8.03
C GLY A 313 -1.63 -1.63 -7.95
N GLY A 314 -1.20 -2.89 -7.97
CA GLY A 314 -2.08 -4.07 -7.88
C GLY A 314 -2.47 -4.70 -9.22
N GLN A 315 -2.09 -4.09 -10.35
CA GLN A 315 -2.49 -4.46 -11.71
C GLN A 315 -2.23 -5.93 -12.08
N VAL A 316 -1.22 -6.57 -11.49
CA VAL A 316 -0.96 -8.00 -11.69
C VAL A 316 -2.18 -8.85 -11.32
N GLY A 317 -2.98 -8.41 -10.34
CA GLY A 317 -4.22 -9.06 -9.94
C GLY A 317 -5.29 -9.13 -11.03
N LEU A 318 -5.16 -8.39 -12.14
CA LEU A 318 -6.06 -8.53 -13.30
C LEU A 318 -5.89 -9.87 -14.04
N PHE A 319 -4.75 -10.54 -13.85
CA PHE A 319 -4.41 -11.81 -14.49
C PHE A 319 -4.58 -13.01 -13.54
N ALA A 320 -5.27 -12.80 -12.41
CA ALA A 320 -5.45 -13.80 -11.36
C ALA A 320 -6.46 -14.89 -11.76
#